data_AF-A0A1W9IC44-F1
#
_entry.id   AF-A0A1W9IC44-F1
#
_cell.length_a   1.000
_cell.length_b   1.000
_cell.length_c   1.000
_cell.angle_alpha   90.00
_cell.angle_beta   90.00
_cell.angle_gamma   90.00
#
_symmetry.space_group_name_H-M   'P 1'
#
loop_
_entity.id
_entity.type
_entity.pdbx_description
1 polymer ?
#
loop_
_entity_poly.entity_id
_entity_poly.type
_entity_poly.pdbx_seq_one_letter_code
_entity_poly.pdbx_strand_id
1 'polypeptide(L)'
;MGDAQAFFSQPGVGFFTMLVIGAIAGWIAERVTASDHGIFTNVLVGIAGAFVGAKLAEVGQITVFGFWQTLISATIGAIILLFAWRMIRSRS
;
A
#
# COMPACT_ATOMS: atom_id res chain seq x y z
N MET A 1 3.95 -4.88 19.47
CA MET A 1 4.46 -3.50 19.60
C MET A 1 5.82 -3.50 18.92
N GLY A 2 6.14 -2.86 17.80
CA GLY A 2 5.48 -1.86 16.98
C GLY A 2 6.57 -1.30 16.07
N ASP A 3 7.23 -2.13 15.26
CA ASP A 3 8.37 -1.67 14.44
C ASP A 3 7.91 -0.81 13.25
N ALA A 4 6.65 -0.97 12.86
CA ALA A 4 5.96 0.04 12.04
C ALA A 4 5.98 1.40 12.75
N GLN A 5 5.62 1.45 14.05
CA GLN A 5 5.78 2.67 14.86
C GLN A 5 7.25 3.09 14.96
N ALA A 6 8.23 2.20 15.05
CA ALA A 6 9.65 2.56 15.07
C ALA A 6 10.12 3.25 13.77
N PHE A 7 9.64 2.80 12.61
CA PHE A 7 9.84 3.49 11.34
C PHE A 7 9.19 4.88 11.33
N PHE A 8 7.95 5.00 11.83
CA PHE A 8 7.24 6.28 11.95
C PHE A 8 7.77 7.18 13.08
N SER A 9 8.56 6.63 14.01
CA SER A 9 9.15 7.34 15.17
C SER A 9 10.45 8.07 14.83
N GLN A 10 11.04 7.82 13.66
CA GLN A 10 12.19 8.57 13.16
C GLN A 10 11.70 9.72 12.28
N PRO A 11 11.64 10.96 12.81
CA PRO A 11 11.21 12.12 12.04
C PRO A 11 12.11 12.29 10.81
N GLY A 12 11.51 12.17 9.62
CA GLY A 12 12.19 12.26 8.31
C GLY A 12 12.25 10.94 7.55
N VAL A 13 12.72 9.86 8.17
CA VAL A 13 12.91 8.56 7.49
C VAL A 13 11.56 7.86 7.27
N GLY A 14 10.70 7.80 8.29
CA GLY A 14 9.41 7.10 8.20
C GLY A 14 8.48 7.64 7.12
N PHE A 15 8.36 8.97 7.04
CA PHE A 15 7.48 9.63 6.07
C PHE A 15 8.00 9.47 4.63
N PHE A 16 9.30 9.66 4.41
CA PHE A 16 9.89 9.48 3.08
C PHE A 16 9.83 8.03 2.63
N THR A 17 10.14 7.07 3.51
CA THR A 17 10.02 5.63 3.20
C THR A 17 8.57 5.25 2.88
N MET A 18 7.58 5.79 3.60
CA MET A 18 6.17 5.57 3.30
C MET A 18 5.77 6.11 1.93
N LEU A 19 6.24 7.30 1.54
CA LEU A 19 6.01 7.85 0.20
C LEU A 19 6.64 6.97 -0.89
N VAL A 20 7.88 6.51 -0.69
CA VAL A 20 8.57 5.63 -1.64
C VAL A 20 7.85 4.29 -1.76
N ILE A 21 7.51 3.65 -0.64
CA ILE A 21 6.76 2.39 -0.63
C ILE A 21 5.40 2.58 -1.30
N GLY A 22 4.67 3.66 -0.98
CA GLY A 22 3.38 3.97 -1.57
C GLY A 22 3.47 4.19 -3.08
N ALA A 23 4.47 4.95 -3.55
CA ALA A 23 4.69 5.18 -4.98
C ALA A 23 4.92 3.85 -5.73
N ILE A 24 5.81 2.99 -5.21
CA ILE A 24 6.14 1.71 -5.83
C ILE A 24 4.93 0.77 -5.78
N ALA A 25 4.30 0.60 -4.61
CA ALA A 25 3.16 -0.29 -4.42
C ALA A 25 1.97 0.11 -5.31
N GLY A 26 1.64 1.40 -5.37
CA GLY A 26 0.54 1.90 -6.18
C GLY A 26 0.80 1.75 -7.67
N TRP A 27 2.03 1.99 -8.13
CA TRP A 27 2.42 1.76 -9.52
C TRP A 27 2.36 0.27 -9.89
N ILE A 28 2.83 -0.63 -9.02
CA ILE A 28 2.70 -2.08 -9.25
C ILE A 28 1.22 -2.46 -9.33
N ALA A 29 0.41 -1.99 -8.38
CA ALA A 29 -1.02 -2.30 -8.34
C ALA A 29 -1.74 -1.81 -9.61
N GLU A 30 -1.46 -0.59 -10.05
CA GLU A 30 -2.00 -0.02 -11.29
C GLU A 30 -1.70 -0.92 -12.51
N ARG A 31 -0.45 -1.37 -12.65
CA ARG A 31 -0.03 -2.26 -13.75
C ARG A 31 -0.74 -3.60 -13.70
N VAL A 32 -0.87 -4.18 -12.49
CA VAL A 32 -1.57 -5.45 -12.28
C VAL A 32 -3.06 -5.31 -12.59
N THR A 33 -3.69 -4.19 -12.25
CA THR A 33 -5.12 -3.96 -12.48
C THR A 33 -5.43 -3.38 -13.85
N ALA A 34 -4.43 -3.25 -14.73
CA ALA A 34 -4.53 -2.62 -16.05
C ALA A 34 -5.30 -1.28 -15.99
N SER A 35 -4.98 -0.49 -14.97
CA SER A 35 -5.57 0.84 -14.74
C SER A 35 -4.64 1.91 -15.32
N ASP A 36 -5.18 3.08 -15.61
CA ASP A 36 -4.42 4.19 -16.20
C ASP A 36 -4.64 5.43 -15.32
N HIS A 37 -3.73 5.64 -14.37
CA HIS A 37 -3.79 6.70 -13.38
C HIS A 37 -2.46 7.45 -13.29
N GLY A 38 -2.52 8.71 -12.86
CA GLY A 38 -1.30 9.51 -12.64
C GLY A 38 -0.50 9.06 -11.41
N ILE A 39 0.76 9.49 -11.35
CA ILE A 39 1.66 9.22 -10.23
C ILE A 39 1.09 9.64 -8.87
N PHE A 40 0.31 10.72 -8.83
CA PHE A 40 -0.36 11.20 -7.63
C PHE A 40 -1.37 10.18 -7.09
N THR A 41 -2.20 9.62 -7.96
CA THR A 41 -3.16 8.57 -7.61
C THR A 41 -2.44 7.32 -7.14
N ASN A 42 -1.36 6.92 -7.81
CA ASN A 42 -0.58 5.74 -7.40
C ASN A 42 -0.01 5.90 -5.99
N VAL A 43 0.59 7.05 -5.67
CA VAL A 43 1.10 7.31 -4.32
C VAL A 43 -0.03 7.24 -3.29
N LEU A 44 -1.18 7.87 -3.54
CA LEU A 44 -2.32 7.85 -2.62
C LEU A 44 -2.88 6.43 -2.43
N VAL A 45 -3.05 5.69 -3.52
CA VAL A 45 -3.55 4.31 -3.51
C VAL A 45 -2.56 3.39 -2.81
N GLY A 46 -1.26 3.54 -3.03
CA GLY A 46 -0.24 2.75 -2.36
C GLY A 46 -0.16 3.05 -0.86
N ILE A 47 -0.31 4.31 -0.46
CA ILE A 47 -0.43 4.71 0.95
C ILE A 47 -1.66 4.07 1.59
N ALA A 48 -2.84 4.21 0.96
CA ALA A 48 -4.07 3.58 1.44
C ALA A 48 -3.93 2.04 1.50
N GLY A 49 -3.25 1.47 0.50
CA GLY A 49 -2.92 0.06 0.39
C GLY A 49 -2.03 -0.43 1.53
N ALA A 50 -1.09 0.37 2.02
CA ALA A 50 -0.27 0.03 3.18
C ALA A 50 -1.11 -0.19 4.45
N PHE A 51 -2.14 0.63 4.67
CA PHE A 51 -3.05 0.44 5.80
C PHE A 51 -3.91 -0.81 5.64
N VAL A 52 -4.48 -1.02 4.45
CA VAL A 52 -5.31 -2.20 4.15
C VAL A 52 -4.48 -3.49 4.24
N GLY A 53 -3.30 -3.50 3.64
CA GLY A 53 -2.36 -4.62 3.68
C GLY A 53 -1.92 -4.97 5.09
N ALA A 54 -1.62 -3.96 5.92
CA ALA A 54 -1.26 -4.18 7.32
C ALA A 54 -2.41 -4.82 8.11
N LYS A 55 -3.65 -4.37 7.88
CA LYS A 55 -4.84 -4.99 8.49
C LYS A 55 -5.10 -6.41 8.03
N LEU A 56 -4.89 -6.71 6.75
CA LEU A 56 -4.99 -8.07 6.24
C LEU A 56 -3.92 -8.99 6.83
N ALA A 57 -2.68 -8.51 6.95
CA ALA A 57 -1.61 -9.24 7.58
C ALA A 57 -1.89 -9.51 9.08
N GLU A 58 -2.44 -8.52 9.79
CA GLU A 58 -2.86 -8.65 11.19
C GLU A 58 -3.90 -9.76 11.36
N VAL A 59 -4.96 -9.77 10.53
CA VAL A 59 -6.00 -10.81 10.54
C VAL A 59 -5.42 -12.19 10.18
N GLY A 60 -4.47 -12.23 9.25
CA GLY A 60 -3.78 -13.46 8.85
C GLY A 60 -2.69 -13.93 9.83
N GLN A 61 -2.48 -13.23 10.95
CA GLN A 61 -1.37 -13.47 11.88
C GLN A 61 0.02 -13.48 11.21
N ILE A 62 0.17 -12.71 10.12
CA ILE A 62 1.43 -12.56 9.39
C ILE A 62 2.16 -11.35 9.92
N THR A 63 3.38 -11.54 10.41
CA THR A 63 4.24 -10.43 10.83
C THR A 63 4.76 -9.70 9.60
N VAL A 64 4.49 -8.39 9.53
CA VAL A 64 5.02 -7.50 8.49
C VAL A 64 6.02 -6.54 9.12
N PHE A 65 7.29 -6.67 8.77
CA PHE A 65 8.39 -5.85 9.25
C PHE A 65 9.42 -5.54 8.16
N GLY A 66 10.00 -4.35 8.25
CA GLY A 66 11.01 -3.89 7.31
C GLY A 66 10.47 -3.55 5.92
N PHE A 67 11.33 -2.92 5.12
CA PHE A 67 10.96 -2.32 3.83
C PHE A 67 10.24 -3.29 2.88
N TRP A 68 10.80 -4.49 2.68
CA TRP A 68 10.28 -5.44 1.70
C TRP A 68 8.92 -6.03 2.06
N GLN A 69 8.72 -6.38 3.33
CA GLN A 69 7.43 -6.94 3.76
C GLN A 69 6.35 -5.87 3.77
N THR A 70 6.68 -4.64 4.19
CA THR A 70 5.76 -3.50 4.09
C THR A 70 5.42 -3.20 2.63
N LEU A 71 6.38 -3.26 1.71
CA LEU A 71 6.12 -3.06 0.28
C LEU A 71 5.19 -4.13 -0.30
N ILE A 72 5.42 -5.40 0.03
CA ILE A 72 4.55 -6.50 -0.42
C ILE A 72 3.14 -6.33 0.15
N SER A 73 3.04 -6.08 1.46
CA SER A 73 1.76 -5.85 2.14
C SER A 73 1.01 -4.67 1.53
N ALA A 74 1.67 -3.54 1.32
CA ALA A 74 1.08 -2.36 0.69
C ALA A 74 0.63 -2.61 -0.74
N THR A 75 1.41 -3.39 -1.51
CA THR A 75 1.07 -3.77 -2.89
C THR A 75 -0.20 -4.62 -2.91
N ILE A 76 -0.32 -5.62 -2.04
CA ILE A 76 -1.51 -6.47 -1.93
C ILE A 76 -2.74 -5.62 -1.56
N GLY A 77 -2.61 -4.74 -0.56
CA GLY A 77 -3.70 -3.84 -0.18
C GLY A 77 -4.11 -2.89 -1.31
N ALA A 78 -3.15 -2.32 -2.04
CA ALA A 78 -3.40 -1.44 -3.17
C ALA A 78 -4.11 -2.15 -4.33
N ILE A 79 -3.72 -3.39 -4.66
CA ILE A 79 -4.40 -4.23 -5.66
C ILE A 79 -5.85 -4.45 -5.27
N ILE A 80 -6.12 -4.78 -4.00
CA ILE A 80 -7.48 -5.01 -3.49
C ILE A 80 -8.32 -3.73 -3.60
N LEU A 81 -7.75 -2.58 -3.23
CA LEU A 81 -8.44 -1.28 -3.33
C LEU A 81 -8.81 -0.94 -4.78
N LEU A 82 -7.86 -1.06 -5.72
CA LEU A 82 -8.12 -0.78 -7.14
C LEU A 82 -9.11 -1.77 -7.74
N PHE A 83 -9.03 -3.04 -7.36
CA PHE A 83 -9.97 -4.06 -7.80
C PHE A 83 -11.40 -3.76 -7.32
N ALA A 84 -11.56 -3.43 -6.03
CA ALA A 84 -12.85 -3.04 -5.46
C ALA A 84 -13.40 -1.78 -6.14
N TRP A 85 -12.57 -0.75 -6.35
CA TRP A 85 -12.95 0.46 -7.06
C TRP A 85 -13.40 0.18 -8.50
N ARG A 86 -12.68 -0.68 -9.22
CA ARG A 86 -13.05 -1.11 -10.58
C ARG A 86 -14.37 -1.85 -10.60
N MET A 87 -14.64 -2.71 -9.62
CA MET A 87 -15.91 -3.44 -9.52
C MET A 87 -17.09 -2.48 -9.32
N ILE A 88 -16.93 -1.43 -8.51
CA ILE A 88 -17.96 -0.41 -8.29
C ILE A 88 -18.18 0.40 -9.57
N ARG A 89 -17.10 0.83 -10.24
CA ARG A 89 -17.19 1.64 -11.47
C ARG A 89 -17.76 0.88 -12.66
N SER A 90 -17.49 -0.41 -12.78
CA SER A 90 -17.98 -1.26 -13.89
C SER A 90 -19.50 -1.45 -13.90
N ARG A 91 -20.21 -1.01 -12.85
CA ARG A 91 -21.68 -1.14 -12.74
C ARG A 91 -22.45 0.13 -13.12
N SER A 92 -21.77 1.16 -13.61
CA SER A 92 -22.39 2.41 -14.10
C SER A 92 -22.06 2.63 -15.56
#